data_AF-A0A497PAX7-F1
#
_entry.id   AF-A0A497PAX7-F1
#
_cell.length_a   1.000
_cell.length_b   1.000
_cell.length_c   1.000
_cell.angle_alpha   90.00
_cell.angle_beta   90.00
_cell.angle_gamma   90.00
#
_symmetry.space_group_name_H-M   'P 1'
#
loop_
_entity.id
_entity.type
_entity.pdbx_description
1 polymer ?
#
loop_
_entity_poly.entity_id
_entity_poly.type
_entity_poly.pdbx_seq_one_letter_code
_entity_poly.pdbx_strand_id
1 'polypeptide(L)'
;MSDEIDLSKFEYIGKHPFQEKPDRVGIGPQGARFVLRRTKKRKSWDAVYDLDWHEVVSYECCIVNLGEDDYSWPIDEEPPEKVKMHGQAGMVFFFLTPEDQGAFQIWAFFPPEDLD
;
A
#
# COMPACT_ATOMS: atom_id res chain seq x y z
N MET A 1 -13.26 10.40 17.42
CA MET A 1 -14.18 9.51 16.71
C MET A 1 -13.36 8.31 16.28
N SER A 2 -13.86 7.09 16.44
CA SER A 2 -13.19 5.91 15.88
C SER A 2 -13.62 5.84 14.42
N ASP A 3 -12.85 6.50 13.57
CA ASP A 3 -13.09 6.65 12.15
C ASP A 3 -12.72 5.33 11.44
N GLU A 4 -13.56 4.30 11.59
CA GLU A 4 -13.47 3.13 10.71
C GLU A 4 -13.87 3.57 9.31
N ILE A 5 -12.85 3.95 8.52
CA ILE A 5 -12.97 4.20 7.09
C ILE A 5 -13.47 2.91 6.44
N ASP A 6 -14.62 3.03 5.78
CA ASP A 6 -15.24 1.93 5.04
C ASP A 6 -14.40 1.58 3.81
N LEU A 7 -13.81 0.39 3.84
CA LEU A 7 -13.03 -0.21 2.75
C LEU A 7 -13.77 -1.40 2.13
N SER A 8 -15.04 -1.64 2.47
CA SER A 8 -15.83 -2.80 1.98
C SER A 8 -16.08 -2.80 0.47
N LYS A 9 -15.79 -1.68 -0.20
CA LYS A 9 -15.94 -1.52 -1.66
C LYS A 9 -14.72 -1.98 -2.46
N PHE A 10 -13.65 -2.40 -1.79
CA PHE A 10 -12.40 -2.81 -2.41
C PHE A 10 -12.27 -4.33 -2.36
N GLU A 11 -11.70 -4.90 -3.42
CA GLU A 11 -11.52 -6.34 -3.59
C GLU A 11 -10.31 -6.82 -2.77
N TYR A 12 -9.27 -6.00 -2.69
CA TYR A 12 -8.07 -6.26 -1.92
C TYR A 12 -7.87 -5.19 -0.84
N ILE A 13 -7.48 -5.62 0.36
CA ILE A 13 -7.08 -4.72 1.46
C ILE A 13 -5.71 -5.13 2.01
N GLY A 14 -4.69 -4.32 1.72
CA GLY A 14 -3.33 -4.49 2.23
C GLY A 14 -3.06 -3.67 3.49
N LYS A 15 -2.03 -4.06 4.27
CA LYS A 15 -1.67 -3.43 5.55
C LYS A 15 -0.17 -3.14 5.66
N HIS A 16 0.20 -2.02 6.29
CA HIS A 16 1.59 -1.74 6.64
C HIS A 16 1.99 -2.47 7.94
N PRO A 17 3.10 -3.22 7.96
CA PRO A 17 3.27 -4.24 8.99
C PRO A 17 4.03 -3.73 10.24
N PHE A 18 4.79 -2.62 10.15
CA PHE A 18 5.53 -2.06 11.28
C PHE A 18 4.82 -0.94 12.07
N GLN A 19 3.49 -0.78 11.95
CA GLN A 19 2.76 0.27 12.67
C GLN A 19 1.73 -0.31 13.65
N GLU A 20 1.65 0.31 14.84
CA GLU A 20 0.71 -0.07 15.91
C GLU A 20 -0.77 0.08 15.48
N LYS A 21 -1.03 1.03 14.55
CA LYS A 21 -2.23 1.04 13.70
C LYS A 21 -1.77 0.98 12.25
N PRO A 22 -2.06 -0.08 11.50
CA PRO A 22 -1.52 -0.28 10.16
C PRO A 22 -2.09 0.75 9.18
N ASP A 23 -1.22 1.32 8.35
CA ASP A 23 -1.68 1.97 7.10
C ASP A 23 -2.42 0.92 6.27
N ARG A 24 -3.45 1.34 5.55
CA ARG A 24 -4.27 0.43 4.74
C ARG A 24 -4.31 0.88 3.29
N VAL A 25 -4.25 -0.07 2.37
CA VAL A 25 -4.57 0.14 0.96
C VAL A 25 -5.82 -0.65 0.62
N GLY A 26 -6.78 -0.05 -0.08
CA GLY A 26 -7.87 -0.74 -0.76
C GLY A 26 -7.67 -0.67 -2.26
N ILE A 27 -7.76 -1.79 -2.99
CA ILE A 27 -7.72 -1.84 -4.46
C ILE A 27 -9.01 -2.45 -4.98
N GLY A 28 -9.60 -1.82 -5.99
CA GLY A 28 -10.85 -2.27 -6.60
C GLY A 28 -10.98 -1.81 -8.05
N PRO A 29 -12.11 -2.11 -8.69
CA PRO A 29 -12.26 -1.96 -10.14
C PRO A 29 -12.25 -0.50 -10.62
N GLN A 30 -12.51 0.46 -9.73
CA GLN A 30 -12.59 1.89 -10.07
C GLN A 30 -11.35 2.69 -9.63
N GLY A 31 -10.49 2.09 -8.80
CA GLY A 31 -9.37 2.83 -8.23
C GLY A 31 -8.76 2.16 -7.01
N ALA A 32 -7.91 2.91 -6.32
CA ALA A 32 -7.34 2.54 -5.05
C ALA A 32 -7.55 3.62 -3.98
N ARG A 33 -7.56 3.22 -2.71
CA ARG A 33 -7.62 4.11 -1.55
C ARG A 33 -6.47 3.83 -0.61
N PHE A 34 -5.77 4.88 -0.18
CA PHE A 34 -4.67 4.83 0.79
C PHE A 34 -5.10 5.53 2.05
N VAL A 35 -5.06 4.80 3.17
CA VAL A 35 -5.28 5.33 4.51
C VAL A 35 -3.93 5.33 5.21
N LEU A 36 -3.29 6.50 5.23
CA LEU A 36 -1.94 6.69 5.76
C LEU A 36 -1.99 7.42 7.10
N ARG A 37 -1.45 6.80 8.15
CA ARG A 37 -1.32 7.40 9.47
C ARG A 37 -0.19 8.42 9.46
N ARG A 38 -0.50 9.66 9.75
CA ARG A 38 0.48 10.75 9.84
C ARG A 38 0.58 11.25 11.27
N THR A 39 1.80 11.59 11.69
CA THR A 39 2.06 12.20 13.00
C THR A 39 2.88 13.48 12.83
N LYS A 40 2.42 14.60 13.39
CA LYS A 40 3.15 15.88 13.42
C LYS A 40 2.91 16.59 14.74
N LYS A 41 4.01 17.02 15.39
CA LYS A 41 3.99 17.80 16.64
C LYS A 41 2.98 17.25 17.66
N ARG A 42 3.03 15.93 17.92
CA ARG A 42 2.18 15.18 18.86
C ARG A 42 0.70 15.00 18.46
N LYS A 43 0.27 15.42 17.27
CA LYS A 43 -1.04 15.07 16.72
C LYS A 43 -0.87 13.94 15.73
N SER A 44 -1.72 12.93 15.83
CA SER A 44 -1.81 11.83 14.86
C SER A 44 -3.18 11.86 14.19
N TRP A 45 -3.20 11.71 12.88
CA TRP A 45 -4.43 11.70 12.07
C TRP A 45 -4.28 10.72 10.91
N ASP A 46 -5.40 10.31 10.34
CA ASP A 46 -5.44 9.48 9.13
C ASP A 46 -5.57 10.42 7.93
N ALA A 47 -4.63 10.32 7.00
CA ALA A 47 -4.70 10.97 5.72
C ALA A 47 -5.26 9.96 4.72
N VAL A 48 -6.38 10.30 4.08
CA VAL A 48 -7.04 9.48 3.08
C VAL A 48 -6.70 10.03 1.70
N TYR A 49 -6.22 9.18 0.82
CA TYR A 49 -5.95 9.48 -0.57
C TYR A 49 -6.75 8.50 -1.43
N ASP A 50 -7.57 9.04 -2.32
CA ASP A 50 -8.28 8.26 -3.31
C ASP A 50 -7.57 8.45 -4.65
N LEU A 51 -7.44 7.35 -5.39
CA LEU A 51 -6.82 7.29 -6.70
C LEU A 51 -7.82 6.67 -7.68
N ASP A 52 -8.21 7.41 -8.72
CA ASP A 52 -8.94 6.86 -9.86
C ASP A 52 -7.94 6.28 -10.88
N TRP A 53 -8.24 5.13 -11.48
CA TRP A 53 -7.38 4.55 -12.52
C TRP A 53 -7.20 5.48 -13.73
N HIS A 54 -8.15 6.35 -14.02
CA HIS A 54 -8.04 7.35 -15.08
C HIS A 54 -7.00 8.44 -14.78
N GLU A 55 -6.60 8.62 -13.52
CA GLU A 55 -5.57 9.59 -13.10
C GLU A 55 -4.14 9.01 -13.17
N VAL A 56 -4.03 7.69 -13.32
CA VAL A 56 -2.74 6.99 -13.44
C VAL A 56 -2.18 7.16 -14.84
N VAL A 57 -1.04 7.84 -14.94
CA VAL A 57 -0.31 8.06 -16.22
C VAL A 57 0.56 6.87 -16.56
N SER A 58 1.19 6.29 -15.53
CA SER A 58 2.06 5.12 -15.68
C SER A 58 2.15 4.39 -14.35
N TYR A 59 2.63 3.15 -14.41
CA TYR A 59 2.93 2.36 -13.23
C TYR A 59 4.23 1.59 -13.43
N GLU A 60 4.90 1.26 -12.32
CA GLU A 60 6.03 0.34 -12.29
C GLU A 60 5.72 -0.81 -11.33
N CYS A 61 6.18 -2.02 -11.64
CA CYS A 61 6.07 -3.15 -10.75
C CYS A 61 7.47 -3.67 -10.40
N CYS A 62 7.72 -3.97 -9.13
CA CYS A 62 8.91 -4.67 -8.69
C CYS A 62 8.56 -5.88 -7.84
N ILE A 63 9.52 -6.77 -7.61
CA ILE A 63 9.33 -7.95 -6.75
C ILE A 63 9.86 -7.63 -5.36
N VAL A 64 9.10 -8.01 -4.32
CA VAL A 64 9.51 -7.95 -2.92
C VAL A 64 9.48 -9.34 -2.31
N ASN A 65 10.29 -9.58 -1.28
CA ASN A 65 10.12 -10.74 -0.41
C ASN A 65 8.91 -10.50 0.50
N LEU A 66 8.05 -11.52 0.65
CA LEU A 66 6.94 -11.55 1.61
C LEU A 66 7.33 -12.33 2.86
N GLY A 67 6.99 -11.79 4.02
CA GLY A 67 7.10 -12.43 5.32
C GLY A 67 5.75 -12.65 5.98
N GLU A 68 5.78 -13.37 7.10
CA GLU A 68 4.57 -13.69 7.89
C GLU A 68 3.79 -12.40 8.24
N ASP A 69 2.49 -12.46 8.51
CA ASP A 69 1.66 -11.27 8.84
C ASP A 69 1.68 -10.14 7.77
N ASP A 70 1.83 -10.49 6.49
CA ASP A 70 1.93 -9.56 5.36
C ASP A 70 3.14 -8.60 5.43
N TYR A 71 4.22 -8.99 6.14
CA TYR A 71 5.49 -8.25 6.07
C TYR A 71 6.04 -8.27 4.63
N SER A 72 6.71 -7.21 4.22
CA SER A 72 7.40 -7.14 2.93
C SER A 72 8.79 -6.53 3.08
N TRP A 73 9.72 -6.97 2.24
CA TRP A 73 11.10 -6.50 2.26
C TRP A 73 11.67 -6.46 0.83
N PRO A 74 12.57 -5.51 0.50
CA PRO A 74 13.25 -5.52 -0.80
C PRO A 74 13.95 -6.84 -1.08
N ILE A 75 13.91 -7.29 -2.34
CA ILE A 75 14.46 -8.61 -2.74
C ILE A 75 15.98 -8.71 -2.52
N ASP A 76 16.67 -7.57 -2.65
CA ASP A 76 18.13 -7.45 -2.57
C ASP A 76 18.64 -7.03 -1.17
N GLU A 77 17.74 -6.94 -0.18
CA GLU A 77 18.08 -6.56 1.19
C GLU A 77 17.84 -7.72 2.16
N GLU A 78 18.65 -7.77 3.22
CA GLU A 78 18.48 -8.76 4.28
C GLU A 78 17.35 -8.30 5.22
N PRO A 79 16.28 -9.10 5.40
CA PRO A 79 15.17 -8.75 6.28
C PRO A 79 15.63 -8.76 7.74
N PRO A 80 14.93 -8.06 8.65
CA PRO A 80 15.24 -8.10 10.07
C PRO A 80 15.17 -9.55 10.61
N GLU A 81 16.10 -9.93 11.50
CA GLU A 81 16.23 -11.31 12.01
C GLU A 81 14.94 -11.93 12.58
N LYS A 82 13.97 -11.11 12.98
CA LYS A 82 12.70 -11.53 13.58
C LYS A 82 11.59 -11.78 12.56
N VAL A 83 11.79 -11.43 11.29
CA VAL A 83 10.79 -11.53 10.23
C VAL A 83 11.09 -12.78 9.40
N LYS A 84 10.20 -13.76 9.45
CA LYS A 84 10.33 -14.97 8.64
C LYS A 84 9.70 -14.74 7.26
N MET A 85 10.53 -14.83 6.22
CA MET A 85 10.09 -14.69 4.83
C MET A 85 9.50 -16.02 4.33
N HIS A 86 8.38 -16.00 3.63
CA HIS A 86 7.68 -17.18 3.11
C HIS A 86 7.33 -17.11 1.63
N GLY A 87 7.71 -16.06 0.91
CA GLY A 87 7.44 -15.95 -0.51
C GLY A 87 7.93 -14.66 -1.13
N GLN A 88 7.41 -14.37 -2.32
CA GLN A 88 7.61 -13.11 -3.03
C GLN A 88 6.27 -12.56 -3.49
N ALA A 89 6.16 -11.25 -3.65
CA ALA A 89 4.99 -10.59 -4.24
C ALA A 89 5.41 -9.50 -5.21
N GLY A 90 4.50 -9.16 -6.12
CA GLY A 90 4.60 -7.94 -6.90
C GLY A 90 4.24 -6.74 -6.04
N MET A 91 5.04 -5.69 -6.08
CA MET A 91 4.74 -4.38 -5.55
C MET A 91 4.57 -3.42 -6.72
N VAL A 92 3.44 -2.71 -6.78
CA VAL A 92 3.17 -1.71 -7.83
C VAL A 92 3.41 -0.30 -7.30
N PHE A 93 3.95 0.56 -8.16
CA PHE A 93 4.10 1.99 -7.99
C PHE A 93 3.23 2.71 -9.01
N PHE A 94 2.34 3.60 -8.58
CA PHE A 94 1.53 4.41 -9.48
C PHE A 94 2.11 5.83 -9.63
N PHE A 95 2.17 6.33 -10.87
CA PHE A 95 2.57 7.69 -11.20
C PHE A 95 1.37 8.46 -11.77
N LEU A 96 1.05 9.60 -11.16
CA LEU A 96 -0.19 10.34 -11.41
C LEU A 96 0.03 11.55 -12.33
N THR A 97 -1.03 12.02 -12.99
CA THR A 97 -1.00 13.27 -13.75
C THR A 97 -0.71 14.46 -12.84
N PRO A 98 0.18 15.39 -13.23
CA PRO A 98 0.57 16.54 -12.41
C PRO A 98 -0.48 17.67 -12.36
N GLU A 99 -1.67 17.52 -12.95
CA GLU A 99 -2.69 18.57 -12.95
C GLU A 99 -3.26 18.85 -11.54
N ASP A 100 -3.08 17.93 -10.60
CA ASP A 100 -3.17 18.20 -9.17
C ASP A 100 -1.83 17.88 -8.50
N GLN A 101 -1.25 18.88 -7.83
CA GLN A 101 0.11 18.85 -7.29
C GLN A 101 0.32 17.72 -6.26
N GLY A 102 0.87 16.59 -6.71
CA GLY A 102 1.32 15.54 -5.81
C GLY A 102 1.87 14.32 -6.53
N ALA A 103 3.19 14.26 -6.71
CA ALA A 103 3.85 12.97 -6.95
C ALA A 103 3.81 12.18 -5.64
N PHE A 104 2.90 11.22 -5.52
CA PHE A 104 2.85 10.29 -4.40
C PHE A 104 3.28 8.91 -4.88
N GLN A 105 4.35 8.38 -4.28
CA GLN A 105 4.74 6.99 -4.45
C GLN A 105 3.74 6.13 -3.68
N ILE A 106 2.85 5.51 -4.43
CA ILE A 106 1.80 4.66 -3.91
C ILE A 106 2.26 3.21 -4.12
N TRP A 107 2.45 2.46 -3.03
CA TRP A 107 2.87 1.05 -3.06
C TRP A 107 1.71 0.15 -2.65
N ALA A 108 1.49 -0.93 -3.40
CA ALA A 108 0.55 -1.99 -3.04
C ALA A 108 1.06 -3.36 -3.49
N PHE A 109 0.72 -4.42 -2.73
CA PHE A 109 1.09 -5.79 -3.07
C PHE A 109 -0.01 -6.49 -3.85
N PHE A 110 0.39 -7.29 -4.81
CA PHE A 110 -0.48 -8.27 -5.46
C PHE A 110 -0.05 -9.67 -5.02
N PRO A 111 -0.97 -10.51 -4.53
CA PRO A 111 -0.73 -11.93 -4.32
C PRO A 111 -0.22 -12.59 -5.61
N PRO A 112 0.71 -13.57 -5.52
CA PRO A 112 1.22 -14.26 -6.71
C PRO A 112 0.13 -14.91 -7.57
N GLU A 113 -1.02 -15.26 -6.96
CA GLU A 113 -2.14 -15.89 -7.64
C GLU A 113 -2.94 -14.93 -8.55
N ASP A 114 -2.75 -13.61 -8.41
CA ASP A 114 -3.46 -12.56 -9.16
C ASP A 114 -2.66 -12.02 -10.37
N LEU A 115 -1.54 -12.68 -10.73
CA LEU A 115 -0.61 -12.24 -11.79
C LEU A 115 -0.80 -12.94 -13.16
N ASP A 116 -1.82 -13.80 -13.31
CA ASP A 116 -2.15 -14.54 -14.54
C ASP A 116 -3.09 -13.78 -15.50
#